data_AF-A0A7S0Q0A4-F1
#
_entry.id   AF-A0A7S0Q0A4-F1
#
_cell.length_a   1.000
_cell.length_b   1.000
_cell.length_c   1.000
_cell.angle_alpha   90.00
_cell.angle_beta   90.00
_cell.angle_gamma   90.00
#
_symmetry.space_group_name_H-M   'P 1'
#
loop_
_entity.id
_entity.type
_entity.pdbx_description
1 polymer ?
#
loop_
_entity_poly.entity_id
_entity_poly.type
_entity_poly.pdbx_seq_one_letter_code
_entity_poly.pdbx_strand_id
1 'polypeptide(L)'
;TGGGFFESLGPDCRSLRYSSRSAMLCAQKQALENSLRQRLVSIRERELEYYTKNCRMLGEVAALVAGFAYSGIRYHYLLERQHSWMVQDGDALEEVIFLSILTLCLGTGLQTVLIAMLVAMLGPSLALRGPDGSLHDAVSGMQVWNSLMLALFVASLVMLQMGALSFTFGHAQMGVYCRSILSATILLTIFLTFRYARIVVRKFRLPQANAVSGAFFNELGAFQSAPFPSPPPREPRRPSADHPHAADEPDESVGLLPSEVSSLTCRRANRHLGMEGGTELPVAADHDD
;
A
#
# COMPACT_ATOMS: atom_id res chain seq x y z
N THR A 1 55.43 60.12 -45.02
CA THR A 1 55.17 60.56 -43.63
C THR A 1 53.83 60.01 -43.21
N GLY A 2 53.79 59.20 -42.14
CA GLY A 2 52.55 58.64 -41.58
C GLY A 2 52.62 57.15 -41.32
N GLY A 3 53.51 56.72 -40.42
CA GLY A 3 53.53 55.36 -39.89
C GLY A 3 52.40 55.18 -38.87
N GLY A 4 51.58 54.15 -39.07
CA GLY A 4 50.51 53.74 -38.17
C GLY A 4 50.81 52.38 -37.55
N PHE A 5 51.39 52.45 -36.35
CA PHE A 5 51.40 51.48 -35.26
C PHE A 5 50.62 50.16 -35.47
N PHE A 6 51.37 49.07 -35.66
CA PHE A 6 50.87 47.69 -35.53
C PHE A 6 51.03 47.29 -34.07
N GLU A 7 50.01 47.56 -33.25
CA GLU A 7 50.00 47.17 -31.83
C GLU A 7 49.52 45.72 -31.71
N SER A 8 50.52 44.83 -31.73
CA SER A 8 50.41 43.39 -31.49
C SER A 8 50.03 43.11 -30.04
N LEU A 9 48.73 42.99 -29.77
CA LEU A 9 48.20 42.35 -28.57
C LEU A 9 48.00 40.86 -28.87
N GLY A 10 49.05 40.08 -28.65
CA GLY A 10 48.96 38.62 -28.65
C GLY A 10 47.97 38.17 -27.56
N PRO A 11 46.96 37.34 -27.88
CA PRO A 11 46.03 36.85 -26.88
C PRO A 11 46.77 36.01 -25.83
N ASP A 12 46.55 36.35 -24.56
CA ASP A 12 47.06 35.65 -23.40
C ASP A 12 46.67 34.16 -23.42
N CYS A 13 47.57 33.31 -23.92
CA CYS A 13 47.42 31.84 -23.95
C CYS A 13 47.19 31.21 -22.56
N ARG A 14 47.35 31.96 -21.46
CA ARG A 14 47.05 31.48 -20.10
C ARG A 14 45.56 31.53 -19.77
N SER A 15 44.77 32.43 -20.37
CA SER A 15 43.32 32.53 -20.17
C SER A 15 42.56 31.32 -20.73
N LEU A 16 42.99 30.81 -21.88
CA LEU A 16 42.36 29.67 -22.55
C LEU A 16 42.47 28.35 -21.76
N ARG A 17 43.55 28.15 -20.99
CA ARG A 17 43.70 26.93 -20.15
C ARG A 17 42.81 26.94 -18.91
N TYR A 18 42.47 28.11 -18.37
CA TYR A 18 41.58 28.20 -17.21
C TYR A 18 40.13 27.90 -17.61
N SER A 19 39.70 28.39 -18.78
CA SER A 19 38.37 28.14 -19.35
C SER A 19 38.10 26.64 -19.63
N SER A 20 39.11 25.91 -20.14
CA SER A 20 38.98 24.47 -20.41
C SER A 20 38.77 23.63 -19.15
N ARG A 21 39.41 23.98 -18.02
CA ARG A 21 39.23 23.28 -16.75
C ARG A 21 37.84 23.51 -16.14
N SER A 22 37.33 24.74 -16.19
CA SER A 22 35.97 25.03 -15.74
C SER A 22 34.90 24.33 -16.59
N ALA A 23 35.10 24.25 -17.91
CA ALA A 23 34.20 23.54 -18.82
C ALA A 23 34.17 22.03 -18.52
N MET A 24 35.33 21.43 -18.25
CA MET A 24 35.45 20.01 -17.89
C MET A 24 34.74 19.69 -16.56
N LEU A 25 34.90 20.54 -15.53
CA LEU A 25 34.21 20.36 -14.24
C LEU A 25 32.70 20.51 -14.37
N CYS A 26 32.24 21.46 -15.18
CA CYS A 26 30.80 21.65 -15.45
C CYS A 26 30.21 20.40 -16.13
N ALA A 27 30.90 19.86 -17.13
CA ALA A 27 30.49 18.64 -17.80
C ALA A 27 30.45 17.43 -16.85
N GLN A 28 31.46 17.28 -15.99
CA GLN A 28 31.49 16.21 -14.98
C GLN A 28 30.34 16.35 -13.97
N LYS A 29 30.04 17.57 -13.53
CA LYS A 29 28.89 17.84 -12.64
C LYS A 29 27.58 17.45 -13.31
N GLN A 30 27.36 17.89 -14.55
CA GLN A 30 26.14 17.58 -15.29
C GLN A 30 26.01 16.07 -15.58
N ALA A 31 27.11 15.39 -15.90
CA ALA A 31 27.13 13.95 -16.08
C ALA A 31 26.77 13.21 -14.78
N LEU A 32 27.29 13.70 -13.63
CA LEU A 32 26.94 13.15 -12.32
C LEU A 32 25.46 13.37 -12.00
N GLU A 33 24.94 14.58 -12.20
CA GLU A 33 23.52 14.90 -11.99
C GLU A 33 22.61 14.02 -12.85
N ASN A 34 22.96 13.82 -14.12
CA ASN A 34 22.23 12.92 -15.02
C ASN A 34 22.30 11.47 -14.53
N SER A 35 23.47 11.00 -14.08
CA SER A 35 23.62 9.64 -13.55
C SER A 35 22.79 9.41 -12.27
N LEU A 36 22.68 10.42 -11.40
CA LEU A 36 21.87 10.36 -10.19
C LEU A 36 20.38 10.37 -10.51
N ARG A 37 19.94 11.21 -11.46
CA ARG A 37 18.55 11.22 -11.94
C ARG A 37 18.16 9.86 -12.51
N GLN A 38 19.01 9.27 -13.34
CA GLN A 38 18.77 7.94 -13.92
C GLN A 38 18.65 6.85 -12.85
N ARG A 39 19.55 6.85 -11.86
CA ARG A 39 19.49 5.90 -10.73
C ARG A 39 18.20 6.06 -9.93
N LEU A 40 17.77 7.29 -9.67
CA LEU A 40 16.57 7.56 -8.88
C LEU A 40 15.30 7.11 -9.62
N VAL A 41 15.19 7.38 -10.92
CA VAL A 41 14.09 6.85 -11.74
C VAL A 41 14.05 5.32 -11.69
N SER A 42 15.20 4.66 -11.84
CA SER A 42 15.27 3.19 -11.80
C SER A 42 14.85 2.60 -10.43
N ILE A 43 15.04 3.32 -9.33
CA ILE A 43 14.57 2.90 -8.01
C ILE A 43 13.04 2.99 -7.95
N ARG A 44 12.45 4.08 -8.45
CA ARG A 44 11.00 4.27 -8.47
C ARG A 44 10.28 3.27 -9.36
N GLU A 45 10.89 2.90 -10.49
CA GLU A 45 10.37 1.83 -11.35
C GLU A 45 10.32 0.48 -10.61
N ARG A 46 11.37 0.15 -9.84
CA ARG A 46 11.39 -1.07 -9.02
C ARG A 46 10.36 -1.05 -7.90
N GLU A 47 10.14 0.11 -7.26
CA GLU A 47 9.09 0.27 -6.25
C GLU A 47 7.69 0.06 -6.85
N LEU A 48 7.43 0.63 -8.03
CA LEU A 48 6.19 0.46 -8.76
C LEU A 48 5.95 -1.02 -9.12
N GLU A 49 6.97 -1.71 -9.62
CA GLU A 49 6.91 -3.13 -9.94
C GLU A 49 6.64 -3.98 -8.69
N TYR A 50 7.31 -3.66 -7.58
CA TYR A 50 7.09 -4.32 -6.29
C TYR A 50 5.63 -4.22 -5.84
N TYR A 51 5.04 -3.01 -5.85
CA TYR A 51 3.65 -2.84 -5.45
C TYR A 51 2.69 -3.52 -6.41
N THR A 52 2.96 -3.49 -7.71
CA THR A 52 2.12 -4.17 -8.72
C THR A 52 2.10 -5.68 -8.48
N LYS A 53 3.27 -6.28 -8.24
CA LYS A 53 3.39 -7.70 -7.91
C LYS A 53 2.67 -8.05 -6.61
N ASN A 54 2.78 -7.20 -5.59
CA ASN A 54 2.08 -7.40 -4.32
C ASN A 54 0.56 -7.32 -4.48
N CYS A 55 0.04 -6.35 -5.24
CA CYS A 55 -1.39 -6.22 -5.52
C CYS A 55 -1.93 -7.47 -6.23
N ARG A 56 -1.19 -7.98 -7.22
CA ARG A 56 -1.59 -9.20 -7.94
C ARG A 56 -1.63 -10.42 -7.01
N MET A 57 -0.59 -10.63 -6.22
CA MET A 57 -0.55 -11.73 -5.24
C MET A 57 -1.72 -11.63 -4.24
N LEU A 58 -1.97 -10.43 -3.70
CA LEU A 58 -3.04 -10.21 -2.74
C LEU A 58 -4.42 -10.44 -3.37
N GLY A 59 -4.61 -10.02 -4.61
CA GLY A 59 -5.82 -10.29 -5.39
C GLY A 59 -6.05 -11.79 -5.60
N GLU A 60 -5.02 -12.55 -5.95
CA GLU A 60 -5.12 -14.01 -6.13
C GLU A 60 -5.54 -14.71 -4.82
N VAL A 61 -4.93 -14.36 -3.69
CA VAL A 61 -5.29 -14.96 -2.39
C VAL A 61 -6.68 -14.51 -1.92
N ALA A 62 -7.05 -13.25 -2.13
CA ALA A 62 -8.40 -12.75 -1.81
C ALA A 62 -9.50 -13.48 -2.61
N ALA A 63 -9.24 -13.79 -3.88
CA ALA A 63 -10.15 -14.58 -4.71
C ALA A 63 -10.34 -16.00 -4.16
N LEU A 64 -9.28 -16.64 -3.65
CA LEU A 64 -9.37 -17.95 -3.00
C LEU A 64 -10.23 -17.88 -1.71
N VAL A 65 -10.03 -16.85 -0.89
CA VAL A 65 -10.83 -16.63 0.34
C VAL A 65 -12.31 -16.45 0.00
N ALA A 66 -12.62 -15.66 -1.03
CA ALA A 66 -13.98 -15.52 -1.56
C ALA A 66 -14.56 -16.87 -2.03
N GLY A 67 -13.77 -17.69 -2.73
CA GLY A 67 -14.17 -19.03 -3.15
C GLY A 67 -14.48 -19.97 -1.99
N PHE A 68 -13.71 -19.89 -0.90
CA PHE A 68 -14.00 -20.67 0.33
C PHE A 68 -15.29 -20.21 1.00
N ALA A 69 -15.55 -18.91 1.07
CA ALA A 69 -16.81 -18.38 1.60
C ALA A 69 -18.02 -18.86 0.77
N TYR A 70 -17.93 -18.80 -0.57
CA TYR A 70 -18.97 -19.30 -1.46
C TYR A 70 -19.20 -20.81 -1.30
N SER A 71 -18.12 -21.58 -1.15
CA SER A 71 -18.21 -23.03 -0.91
C SER A 71 -18.92 -23.35 0.41
N GLY A 72 -18.70 -22.53 1.45
CA GLY A 72 -19.41 -22.63 2.72
C GLY A 72 -20.92 -22.40 2.58
N ILE A 73 -21.33 -21.36 1.84
CA ILE A 73 -22.75 -21.08 1.54
C ILE A 73 -23.39 -22.26 0.79
N ARG A 74 -22.70 -22.78 -0.24
CA ARG A 74 -23.19 -23.92 -1.01
C ARG A 74 -23.33 -25.18 -0.16
N TYR A 75 -22.39 -25.43 0.75
CA TYR A 75 -22.43 -26.58 1.63
C TYR A 75 -23.62 -26.51 2.59
N HIS A 76 -23.90 -25.33 3.14
CA HIS A 76 -25.08 -25.09 3.97
C HIS A 76 -26.38 -25.40 3.24
N TYR A 77 -26.54 -24.90 2.01
CA TYR A 77 -27.72 -25.17 1.18
C TYR A 77 -27.93 -26.67 0.88
N LEU A 78 -26.84 -27.42 0.68
CA LEU A 78 -26.92 -28.87 0.45
C LEU A 78 -27.34 -29.65 1.71
N LEU A 79 -26.85 -29.24 2.88
CA LEU A 79 -27.22 -29.83 4.16
C LEU A 79 -28.71 -29.64 4.46
N GLU A 80 -29.22 -28.43 4.27
CA GLU A 80 -30.63 -28.07 4.46
C GLU A 80 -31.56 -28.94 3.59
N ARG A 81 -31.15 -29.21 2.34
CA ARG A 81 -31.95 -30.04 1.42
C ARG A 81 -31.98 -31.52 1.80
N GLN A 82 -30.90 -32.05 2.38
CA GLN A 82 -30.76 -33.50 2.61
C GLN A 82 -31.45 -33.95 3.90
N HIS A 83 -31.57 -33.09 4.90
CA HIS A 83 -32.35 -33.39 6.08
C HIS A 83 -33.47 -32.37 6.19
N SER A 84 -34.72 -32.84 6.05
CA SER A 84 -35.92 -32.13 6.50
C SER A 84 -35.82 -31.92 8.02
N TRP A 85 -34.94 -31.04 8.47
CA TRP A 85 -34.90 -30.59 9.84
C TRP A 85 -36.24 -29.93 10.11
N MET A 86 -36.97 -30.45 11.09
CA MET A 86 -38.03 -29.66 11.72
C MET A 86 -37.33 -28.43 12.28
N VAL A 87 -37.43 -27.32 11.56
CA VAL A 87 -36.98 -26.00 12.02
C VAL A 87 -37.68 -25.76 13.33
N GLN A 88 -36.94 -25.88 14.43
CA GLN A 88 -37.40 -25.39 15.70
C GLN A 88 -37.18 -23.87 15.62
N ASP A 89 -38.20 -23.07 15.98
CA ASP A 89 -38.25 -21.61 15.72
C ASP A 89 -37.02 -20.81 16.20
N GLY A 90 -36.15 -21.39 17.03
CA GLY A 90 -34.89 -20.79 17.49
C GLY A 90 -33.73 -20.81 16.48
N ASP A 91 -33.74 -21.71 15.50
CA ASP A 91 -32.55 -21.95 14.64
C ASP A 91 -32.46 -20.96 13.46
N ALA A 92 -33.55 -20.26 13.14
CA ALA A 92 -33.62 -19.33 12.02
C ALA A 92 -32.68 -18.12 12.18
N LEU A 93 -32.46 -17.64 13.41
CA LEU A 93 -31.55 -16.51 13.65
C LEU A 93 -30.08 -16.90 13.46
N GLU A 94 -29.68 -18.09 13.88
CA GLU A 94 -28.30 -18.56 13.72
C GLU A 94 -27.94 -18.75 12.25
N GLU A 95 -28.88 -19.27 11.46
CA GLU A 95 -28.75 -19.40 10.01
C GLU A 95 -28.58 -18.05 9.33
N VAL A 96 -29.44 -17.08 9.65
CA VAL A 96 -29.37 -15.72 9.07
C VAL A 96 -28.03 -15.05 9.43
N ILE A 97 -27.56 -15.19 10.68
CA ILE A 97 -26.27 -14.66 11.11
C ILE A 97 -25.13 -15.32 10.31
N PHE A 98 -25.13 -16.64 10.19
CA PHE A 98 -24.12 -17.38 9.45
C PHE A 98 -24.07 -16.98 7.97
N LEU A 99 -25.22 -16.94 7.28
CA LEU A 99 -25.30 -16.50 5.88
C LEU A 99 -24.86 -15.04 5.72
N SER A 100 -25.24 -14.16 6.66
CA SER A 100 -24.85 -12.74 6.60
C SER A 100 -23.33 -12.56 6.73
N ILE A 101 -22.66 -13.30 7.63
CA ILE A 101 -21.21 -13.22 7.81
C ILE A 101 -20.48 -13.75 6.57
N LEU A 102 -20.92 -14.87 6.00
CA LEU A 102 -20.28 -15.43 4.80
C LEU A 102 -20.49 -14.56 3.56
N THR A 103 -21.68 -13.97 3.39
CA THR A 103 -21.94 -13.03 2.29
C THR A 103 -21.12 -11.75 2.42
N LEU A 104 -20.95 -11.21 3.64
CA LEU A 104 -20.03 -10.10 3.90
C LEU A 104 -18.57 -10.49 3.63
N CYS A 105 -18.14 -11.70 4.01
CA CYS A 105 -16.82 -12.22 3.69
C CYS A 105 -16.59 -12.32 2.18
N LEU A 106 -17.57 -12.86 1.45
CA LEU A 106 -17.53 -12.96 -0.02
C LEU A 106 -17.45 -11.57 -0.66
N GLY A 107 -18.31 -10.65 -0.24
CA GLY A 107 -18.36 -9.28 -0.77
C GLY A 107 -17.06 -8.50 -0.51
N THR A 108 -16.54 -8.55 0.72
CA THR A 108 -15.27 -7.87 1.06
C THR A 108 -14.06 -8.51 0.37
N GLY A 109 -14.06 -9.83 0.18
CA GLY A 109 -13.05 -10.54 -0.61
C GLY A 109 -13.04 -10.11 -2.08
N LEU A 110 -14.21 -10.15 -2.74
CA LEU A 110 -14.35 -9.70 -4.13
C LEU A 110 -14.04 -8.21 -4.30
N GLN A 111 -14.45 -7.36 -3.35
CA GLN A 111 -14.10 -5.94 -3.35
C GLN A 111 -12.58 -5.74 -3.31
N THR A 112 -11.87 -6.54 -2.52
CA THR A 112 -10.39 -6.50 -2.45
C THR A 112 -9.78 -6.87 -3.80
N VAL A 113 -10.29 -7.91 -4.47
CA VAL A 113 -9.84 -8.31 -5.82
C VAL A 113 -10.04 -7.19 -6.84
N LEU A 114 -11.20 -6.54 -6.82
CA LEU A 114 -11.51 -5.42 -7.73
C LEU A 114 -10.57 -4.24 -7.50
N ILE A 115 -10.35 -3.83 -6.25
CA ILE A 115 -9.42 -2.75 -5.93
C ILE A 115 -7.99 -3.13 -6.35
N ALA A 116 -7.55 -4.37 -6.09
CA ALA A 116 -6.23 -4.85 -6.49
C ALA A 116 -6.04 -4.83 -8.01
N MET A 117 -7.04 -5.24 -8.77
CA MET A 117 -7.02 -5.17 -10.23
C MET A 117 -6.94 -3.73 -10.73
N LEU A 118 -7.78 -2.83 -10.18
CA LEU A 118 -7.78 -1.42 -10.55
C LEU A 118 -6.43 -0.75 -10.25
N VAL A 119 -5.85 -0.99 -9.08
CA VAL A 119 -4.55 -0.42 -8.69
C VAL A 119 -3.41 -0.97 -9.57
N ALA A 120 -3.43 -2.28 -9.87
CA ALA A 120 -2.42 -2.92 -10.71
C ALA A 120 -2.48 -2.45 -12.18
N MET A 121 -3.66 -2.08 -12.70
CA MET A 121 -3.80 -1.54 -14.04
C MET A 121 -3.54 -0.03 -14.09
N LEU A 122 -4.11 0.74 -13.16
CA LEU A 122 -4.03 2.20 -13.19
C LEU A 122 -2.66 2.73 -12.77
N GLY A 123 -1.98 2.08 -11.81
CA GLY A 123 -0.67 2.52 -11.31
C GLY A 123 0.39 2.69 -12.43
N PRO A 124 0.69 1.64 -13.20
CA PRO A 124 1.61 1.73 -14.33
C PRO A 124 1.12 2.66 -15.45
N SER A 125 -0.20 2.74 -15.66
CA SER A 125 -0.77 3.59 -16.72
C SER A 125 -0.52 5.08 -16.46
N LEU A 126 -0.58 5.51 -15.20
CA LEU A 126 -0.29 6.89 -14.79
C LEU A 126 1.21 7.19 -14.89
N ALA A 127 2.06 6.24 -14.52
CA ALA A 127 3.50 6.38 -14.59
C ALA A 127 4.02 6.54 -16.03
N LEU A 128 3.39 5.88 -17.02
CA LEU A 128 3.82 5.92 -18.42
C LEU A 128 3.24 7.12 -19.21
N ARG A 129 2.07 7.63 -18.82
CA ARG A 129 1.36 8.68 -19.58
C ARG A 129 1.45 10.06 -18.95
N GLY A 130 1.82 10.15 -17.68
CA GLY A 130 1.86 11.43 -16.98
C GLY A 130 3.11 12.25 -17.31
N PRO A 131 3.08 13.57 -17.02
CA PRO A 131 4.23 14.45 -17.14
C PRO A 131 5.36 14.05 -16.17
N ASP A 132 6.53 14.66 -16.31
CA ASP A 132 7.66 14.45 -15.38
C ASP A 132 7.20 14.64 -13.92
N GLY A 133 7.47 13.65 -13.08
CA GLY A 133 7.02 13.60 -11.67
C GLY A 133 5.81 12.69 -11.43
N SER A 134 5.02 12.36 -12.47
CA SER A 134 3.85 11.47 -12.35
C SER A 134 4.15 10.07 -11.80
N LEU A 135 5.36 9.55 -12.06
CA LEU A 135 5.85 8.30 -11.49
C LEU A 135 5.85 8.33 -9.95
N HIS A 136 6.23 9.47 -9.34
CA HIS A 136 6.26 9.61 -7.89
C HIS A 136 4.86 9.60 -7.28
N ASP A 137 3.92 10.31 -7.92
CA ASP A 137 2.53 10.36 -7.50
C ASP A 137 1.85 8.99 -7.65
N ALA A 138 2.14 8.27 -8.74
CA ALA A 138 1.64 6.93 -8.98
C ALA A 138 2.09 5.95 -7.88
N VAL A 139 3.40 5.94 -7.55
CA VAL A 139 3.95 5.06 -6.48
C VAL A 139 3.35 5.42 -5.12
N SER A 140 3.23 6.70 -4.79
CA SER A 140 2.66 7.17 -3.52
C SER A 140 1.18 6.78 -3.40
N GLY A 141 0.42 6.93 -4.49
CA GLY A 141 -0.97 6.47 -4.57
C GLY A 141 -1.08 4.96 -4.36
N MET A 142 -0.27 4.16 -5.05
CA MET A 142 -0.26 2.70 -4.90
C MET A 142 0.04 2.26 -3.47
N GLN A 143 0.96 2.94 -2.76
CA GLN A 143 1.29 2.62 -1.37
C GLN A 143 0.09 2.81 -0.42
N VAL A 144 -0.65 3.91 -0.57
CA VAL A 144 -1.84 4.20 0.25
C VAL A 144 -2.92 3.14 0.00
N TRP A 145 -3.22 2.84 -1.27
CA TRP A 145 -4.21 1.83 -1.63
C TRP A 145 -3.81 0.43 -1.19
N ASN A 146 -2.51 0.08 -1.24
CA ASN A 146 -2.02 -1.22 -0.78
C ASN A 146 -2.28 -1.45 0.72
N SER A 147 -2.18 -0.41 1.53
CA SER A 147 -2.49 -0.49 2.96
C SER A 147 -3.99 -0.74 3.20
N LEU A 148 -4.85 -0.09 2.42
CA LEU A 148 -6.30 -0.31 2.48
C LEU A 148 -6.68 -1.73 2.02
N MET A 149 -6.08 -2.21 0.92
CA MET A 149 -6.31 -3.57 0.43
C MET A 149 -5.92 -4.63 1.46
N LEU A 150 -4.77 -4.45 2.12
CA LEU A 150 -4.35 -5.35 3.18
C LEU A 150 -5.32 -5.34 4.37
N ALA A 151 -5.87 -4.17 4.73
CA ALA A 151 -6.88 -4.08 5.79
C ALA A 151 -8.18 -4.80 5.43
N LEU A 152 -8.68 -4.62 4.20
CA LEU A 152 -9.87 -5.32 3.70
C LEU A 152 -9.66 -6.84 3.61
N PHE A 153 -8.48 -7.28 3.17
CA PHE A 153 -8.11 -8.69 3.13
C PHE A 153 -8.06 -9.33 4.53
N VAL A 154 -7.45 -8.65 5.52
CA VAL A 154 -7.45 -9.14 6.90
C VAL A 154 -8.86 -9.17 7.48
N ALA A 155 -9.69 -8.17 7.16
CA ALA A 155 -11.09 -8.15 7.58
C ALA A 155 -11.88 -9.33 6.99
N SER A 156 -11.70 -9.68 5.71
CA SER A 156 -12.38 -10.83 5.10
C SER A 156 -11.91 -12.15 5.70
N LEU A 157 -10.62 -12.31 6.01
CA LEU A 157 -10.11 -13.47 6.74
C LEU A 157 -10.75 -13.62 8.13
N VAL A 158 -10.89 -12.52 8.88
CA VAL A 158 -11.56 -12.56 10.19
C VAL A 158 -13.03 -12.92 10.04
N MET A 159 -13.73 -12.34 9.08
CA MET A 159 -15.14 -12.69 8.79
C MET A 159 -15.28 -14.16 8.41
N LEU A 160 -14.36 -14.72 7.60
CA LEU A 160 -14.36 -16.15 7.26
C LEU A 160 -14.24 -17.03 8.52
N GLN A 161 -13.34 -16.67 9.44
CA GLN A 161 -13.15 -17.43 10.69
C GLN A 161 -14.37 -17.29 11.61
N MET A 162 -15.01 -16.12 11.67
CA MET A 162 -16.27 -15.93 12.40
C MET A 162 -17.40 -16.78 11.80
N GLY A 163 -17.47 -16.89 10.47
CA GLY A 163 -18.39 -17.78 9.77
C GLY A 163 -18.14 -19.26 10.12
N ALA A 164 -16.88 -19.69 10.14
CA ALA A 164 -16.51 -21.05 10.57
C ALA A 164 -16.88 -21.32 12.04
N LEU A 165 -16.69 -20.34 12.92
CA LEU A 165 -17.10 -20.44 14.32
C LEU A 165 -18.63 -20.58 14.45
N SER A 166 -19.40 -19.75 13.72
CA SER A 166 -20.87 -19.86 13.68
C SER A 166 -21.32 -21.23 13.18
N PHE A 167 -20.67 -21.78 12.15
CA PHE A 167 -20.97 -23.12 11.63
C PHE A 167 -20.75 -24.23 12.69
N THR A 168 -19.72 -24.11 13.53
CA THR A 168 -19.50 -25.10 14.61
C THR A 168 -20.58 -25.09 15.69
N PHE A 169 -21.29 -23.97 15.88
CA PHE A 169 -22.37 -23.87 16.87
C PHE A 169 -23.67 -24.46 16.36
N GLY A 170 -24.04 -24.20 15.10
CA GLY A 170 -25.29 -24.68 14.50
C GLY A 170 -25.36 -26.20 14.30
N HIS A 171 -24.23 -26.92 14.30
CA HIS A 171 -24.23 -28.36 14.04
C HIS A 171 -24.35 -29.20 15.32
N ALA A 172 -25.59 -29.42 15.76
CA ALA A 172 -25.93 -30.21 16.96
C ALA A 172 -25.53 -31.70 16.91
N GLN A 173 -25.20 -32.23 15.73
CA GLN A 173 -24.80 -33.64 15.56
C GLN A 173 -23.40 -33.95 16.08
N MET A 174 -22.54 -32.93 16.22
CA MET A 174 -21.20 -33.14 16.77
C MET A 174 -21.25 -33.23 18.29
N GLY A 175 -20.66 -34.29 18.85
CA GLY A 175 -20.52 -34.43 20.29
C GLY A 175 -19.85 -33.21 20.93
N VAL A 176 -20.23 -32.91 22.17
CA VAL A 176 -19.80 -31.70 22.91
C VAL A 176 -18.28 -31.51 22.91
N TYR A 177 -17.53 -32.60 23.04
CA TYR A 177 -16.07 -32.58 23.03
C TYR A 177 -15.50 -32.12 21.69
N CYS A 178 -15.95 -32.68 20.56
CA CYS A 178 -15.49 -32.29 19.23
C CYS A 178 -15.77 -30.80 18.96
N ARG A 179 -16.97 -30.32 19.34
CA ARG A 179 -17.34 -28.91 19.18
C ARG A 179 -16.41 -27.98 19.99
N SER A 180 -16.13 -28.35 21.24
CA SER A 180 -15.23 -27.56 22.11
C SER A 180 -13.81 -27.46 21.55
N ILE A 181 -13.28 -28.57 20.99
CA ILE A 181 -11.94 -28.61 20.41
C ILE A 181 -11.89 -27.75 19.14
N LEU A 182 -12.86 -27.90 18.23
CA LEU A 182 -12.93 -27.11 17.00
C LEU A 182 -13.07 -25.61 17.31
N SER A 183 -13.97 -25.24 18.21
CA SER A 183 -14.15 -23.84 18.63
C SER A 183 -12.87 -23.27 19.25
N ALA A 184 -12.20 -24.01 20.14
CA ALA A 184 -10.93 -23.58 20.72
C ALA A 184 -9.83 -23.41 19.67
N THR A 185 -9.75 -24.32 18.68
CA THR A 185 -8.79 -24.18 17.57
C THR A 185 -9.06 -22.95 16.70
N ILE A 186 -10.32 -22.64 16.40
CA ILE A 186 -10.70 -21.46 15.61
C ILE A 186 -10.43 -20.16 16.39
N LEU A 187 -10.72 -20.12 17.70
CA LEU A 187 -10.39 -18.97 18.54
C LEU A 187 -8.88 -18.73 18.63
N LEU A 188 -8.09 -19.81 18.70
CA LEU A 188 -6.63 -19.74 18.69
C LEU A 188 -6.12 -19.19 17.36
N THR A 189 -6.64 -19.66 16.21
CA THR A 189 -6.23 -19.14 14.89
C THR A 189 -6.61 -17.66 14.73
N ILE A 190 -7.79 -17.24 15.17
CA ILE A 190 -8.19 -15.81 15.18
C ILE A 190 -7.21 -14.99 16.02
N PHE A 191 -6.93 -15.43 17.25
CA PHE A 191 -6.01 -14.74 18.16
C PHE A 191 -4.60 -14.63 17.56
N LEU A 192 -4.08 -15.72 17.00
CA LEU A 192 -2.77 -15.75 16.34
C LEU A 192 -2.76 -14.80 15.14
N THR A 193 -3.78 -14.81 14.26
CA THR A 193 -3.87 -13.90 13.12
C THR A 193 -3.82 -12.43 13.57
N PHE A 194 -4.56 -12.05 14.61
CA PHE A 194 -4.50 -10.68 15.14
C PHE A 194 -3.13 -10.33 15.77
N ARG A 195 -2.54 -11.26 16.54
CA ARG A 195 -1.22 -11.02 17.14
C ARG A 195 -0.15 -10.87 16.07
N TYR A 196 -0.09 -11.77 15.09
CA TYR A 196 0.88 -11.71 14.01
C TYR A 196 0.69 -10.46 13.16
N ALA A 197 -0.55 -10.11 12.79
CA ALA A 197 -0.83 -8.87 12.07
C ALA A 197 -0.31 -7.64 12.83
N ARG A 198 -0.57 -7.54 14.14
CA ARG A 198 -0.05 -6.46 14.98
C ARG A 198 1.48 -6.45 15.08
N ILE A 199 2.10 -7.61 15.26
CA ILE A 199 3.57 -7.73 15.36
C ILE A 199 4.21 -7.28 14.04
N VAL A 200 3.70 -7.74 12.91
CA VAL A 200 4.17 -7.37 11.57
C VAL A 200 4.04 -5.85 11.39
N VAL A 201 2.85 -5.28 11.62
CA VAL A 201 2.64 -3.82 11.46
C VAL A 201 3.54 -2.99 12.37
N ARG A 202 3.77 -3.44 13.62
CA ARG A 202 4.68 -2.75 14.55
C ARG A 202 6.15 -2.86 14.12
N LYS A 203 6.58 -4.05 13.68
CA LYS A 203 7.98 -4.30 13.29
C LYS A 203 8.37 -3.60 11.99
N PHE A 204 7.42 -3.40 11.08
CA PHE A 204 7.63 -2.69 9.82
C PHE A 204 7.33 -1.18 9.88
N ARG A 205 6.83 -0.68 11.02
CA ARG A 205 6.68 0.77 11.22
C ARG A 205 8.06 1.40 11.43
N LEU A 206 8.66 1.88 10.34
CA LEU A 206 9.82 2.76 10.45
C LEU A 206 9.39 4.06 11.16
N PRO A 207 10.15 4.53 12.17
CA PRO A 207 9.90 5.82 12.79
C PRO A 207 9.85 6.89 11.71
N GLN A 208 8.78 7.69 11.66
CA GLN A 208 8.63 8.73 10.63
C GLN A 208 9.81 9.71 10.61
N ALA A 209 10.45 9.94 11.77
CA ALA A 209 11.66 10.76 11.89
C ALA A 209 12.87 10.22 11.08
N ASN A 210 12.94 8.91 10.86
CA ASN A 210 14.03 8.25 10.13
C ASN A 210 13.59 7.77 8.74
N ALA A 211 12.31 7.93 8.40
CA ALA A 211 11.77 7.55 7.11
C ALA A 211 12.20 8.60 6.07
N VAL A 212 13.36 8.40 5.46
CA VAL A 212 13.80 9.18 4.30
C VAL A 212 12.92 8.76 3.11
N SER A 213 11.78 9.43 2.94
CA SER A 213 10.99 9.30 1.73
C SER A 213 11.84 9.79 0.56
N GLY A 214 11.94 9.01 -0.52
CA GLY A 214 12.71 9.37 -1.71
C GLY A 214 12.12 10.54 -2.50
N ALA A 215 11.35 11.43 -1.87
CA ALA A 215 10.83 12.66 -2.43
C ALA A 215 11.99 13.68 -2.49
N PHE A 216 12.90 13.47 -3.44
CA PHE A 216 14.02 14.38 -3.70
C PHE A 216 13.68 15.52 -4.68
N PHE A 217 12.45 15.50 -5.23
CA PHE A 217 11.95 16.50 -6.15
C PHE A 217 10.86 17.33 -5.49
N ASN A 218 10.97 18.65 -5.59
CA ASN A 218 9.85 19.55 -5.30
C ASN A 218 8.82 19.49 -6.42
N GLU A 219 7.59 19.96 -6.16
CA GLU A 219 6.48 20.08 -7.13
C GLU A 219 6.86 20.82 -8.44
N LEU A 220 7.96 21.55 -8.47
CA LEU A 220 8.49 22.27 -9.64
C LEU A 220 9.52 21.46 -10.45
N GLY A 221 9.74 20.17 -10.16
CA GLY A 221 10.75 19.35 -10.83
C GLY A 221 12.21 19.76 -10.53
N ALA A 222 12.41 20.78 -9.69
CA ALA A 222 13.71 21.20 -9.23
C ALA A 222 14.26 20.18 -8.22
N PHE A 223 15.51 19.74 -8.45
CA PHE A 223 16.25 18.91 -7.50
C PHE A 223 16.40 19.70 -6.20
N GLN A 224 15.71 19.27 -5.15
CA GLN A 224 15.85 19.91 -3.86
C GLN A 224 17.12 19.35 -3.23
N SER A 225 18.25 20.00 -3.51
CA SER A 225 19.44 19.88 -2.69
C SER A 225 19.16 20.58 -1.37
N ALA A 226 18.30 19.99 -0.54
CA ALA A 226 18.30 20.34 0.86
C ALA A 226 19.76 20.18 1.33
N PRO A 227 20.40 21.24 1.84
CA PRO A 227 21.72 21.12 2.41
C PRO A 227 21.65 19.96 3.40
N PHE A 228 22.51 18.96 3.24
CA PHE A 228 22.71 18.00 4.31
C PHE A 228 22.84 18.82 5.59
N PRO A 229 22.03 18.54 6.64
CA PRO A 229 22.21 19.23 7.91
C PRO A 229 23.69 19.10 8.23
N SER A 230 24.39 20.24 8.22
CA SER A 230 25.81 20.27 8.48
C SER A 230 26.02 19.48 9.78
N PRO A 231 26.93 18.50 9.81
CA PRO A 231 27.16 17.73 11.03
C PRO A 231 27.27 18.72 12.19
N PRO A 232 26.55 18.49 13.30
CA PRO A 232 26.54 19.44 14.40
C PRO A 232 28.00 19.80 14.72
N PRO A 233 28.32 21.09 14.91
CA PRO A 233 29.68 21.51 15.17
C PRO A 233 30.22 20.63 16.28
N ARG A 234 31.31 19.90 16.00
CA ARG A 234 31.94 18.98 16.96
C ARG A 234 32.16 19.77 18.23
N GLU A 235 31.32 19.50 19.22
CA GLU A 235 31.44 20.10 20.53
C GLU A 235 32.83 19.69 21.06
N PRO A 236 33.67 20.65 21.47
CA PRO A 236 35.01 20.33 21.96
C PRO A 236 34.87 19.33 23.10
N ARG A 237 35.45 18.12 22.90
CA ARG A 237 35.52 17.05 23.90
C ARG A 237 35.88 17.66 25.24
N ARG A 238 34.91 17.82 26.13
CA ARG A 238 35.18 18.11 27.53
C ARG A 238 35.88 16.89 28.11
N PRO A 239 37.02 17.06 28.80
CA PRO A 239 37.68 15.96 29.49
C PRO A 239 36.70 15.34 30.48
N SER A 240 36.58 14.01 30.37
CA SER A 240 35.75 13.15 31.21
C SER A 240 36.01 13.44 32.68
N ALA A 241 34.99 13.96 33.36
CA ALA A 241 34.90 13.88 34.82
C ALA A 241 34.02 12.67 35.14
N ASP A 242 34.64 11.72 35.82
CA ASP A 242 34.04 10.53 36.40
C ASP A 242 32.78 10.85 37.21
N HIS A 243 31.70 10.07 37.07
CA HIS A 243 31.00 9.45 38.22
C HIS A 243 29.77 8.56 37.87
N PRO A 244 29.35 7.67 38.81
CA PRO A 244 28.79 6.36 38.51
C PRO A 244 27.27 6.20 38.71
N HIS A 245 26.76 5.06 38.22
CA HIS A 245 25.63 4.20 38.66
C HIS A 245 24.39 4.80 39.35
N ALA A 246 23.21 4.60 38.72
CA ALA A 246 21.94 4.06 39.28
C ALA A 246 20.83 4.22 38.20
N ALA A 247 20.24 3.17 37.62
CA ALA A 247 19.16 2.28 38.11
C ALA A 247 17.74 2.73 37.65
N ASP A 248 16.97 1.72 37.18
CA ASP A 248 15.51 1.58 37.05
C ASP A 248 14.69 2.22 35.90
N GLU A 249 14.38 1.35 34.91
CA GLU A 249 13.05 0.81 34.51
C GLU A 249 11.89 1.74 34.03
N PRO A 250 10.86 1.18 33.33
CA PRO A 250 10.27 1.75 32.11
C PRO A 250 8.88 2.35 32.32
N ASP A 251 8.40 3.13 31.33
CA ASP A 251 6.97 3.38 31.18
C ASP A 251 6.49 3.23 29.73
N GLU A 252 5.58 2.27 29.57
CA GLU A 252 4.95 1.80 28.35
C GLU A 252 3.68 2.62 28.08
N SER A 253 3.79 3.73 27.34
CA SER A 253 2.60 4.50 26.93
C SER A 253 2.00 3.96 25.64
N VAL A 254 0.83 3.34 25.81
CA VAL A 254 -0.11 2.82 24.81
C VAL A 254 -0.49 3.90 23.78
N GLY A 255 -0.05 3.71 22.52
CA GLY A 255 -0.47 4.53 21.39
C GLY A 255 -1.86 4.11 20.87
N LEU A 256 -2.85 4.98 21.10
CA LEU A 256 -4.16 4.95 20.44
C LEU A 256 -4.00 5.02 18.90
N LEU A 257 -4.80 4.21 18.20
CA LEU A 257 -4.99 4.27 16.76
C LEU A 257 -5.86 5.49 16.39
N PRO A 258 -5.49 6.29 15.37
CA PRO A 258 -6.40 7.28 14.82
C PRO A 258 -7.37 6.61 13.84
N SER A 259 -8.63 6.55 14.27
CA SER A 259 -9.80 6.25 13.45
C SER A 259 -10.27 7.51 12.71
N GLU A 260 -9.49 8.07 11.79
CA GLU A 260 -9.95 9.20 10.95
C GLU A 260 -9.21 9.26 9.61
N VAL A 261 -9.35 8.23 8.77
CA VAL A 261 -8.87 8.29 7.36
C VAL A 261 -9.95 7.85 6.35
N SER A 262 -11.23 7.84 6.74
CA SER A 262 -12.32 7.49 5.82
C SER A 262 -13.06 8.70 5.21
N SER A 263 -12.76 9.94 5.58
CA SER A 263 -13.57 11.10 5.16
C SER A 263 -12.92 12.06 4.15
N LEU A 264 -11.63 11.95 3.84
CA LEU A 264 -10.93 12.98 3.04
C LEU A 264 -10.56 12.58 1.60
N THR A 265 -10.65 11.32 1.21
CA THR A 265 -10.18 10.88 -0.13
C THR A 265 -11.25 10.94 -1.23
N CYS A 266 -12.50 11.29 -0.92
CA CYS A 266 -13.59 11.31 -1.92
C CYS A 266 -13.85 12.69 -2.56
N ARG A 267 -13.18 13.78 -2.12
CA ARG A 267 -13.52 15.14 -2.60
C ARG A 267 -12.68 15.71 -3.74
N ARG A 268 -11.63 15.01 -4.21
CA ARG A 268 -10.74 15.55 -5.27
C ARG A 268 -10.73 14.78 -6.59
N ALA A 269 -11.40 13.63 -6.67
CA ALA A 269 -11.45 12.83 -7.90
C ALA A 269 -12.61 13.19 -8.86
N ASN A 270 -13.54 14.06 -8.47
CA ASN A 270 -14.79 14.27 -9.22
C ASN A 270 -14.86 15.56 -10.05
N ARG A 271 -13.73 16.05 -10.59
CA ARG A 271 -13.72 17.31 -11.38
C ARG A 271 -13.28 17.21 -12.84
N HIS A 272 -13.06 16.01 -13.40
CA HIS A 272 -12.56 15.91 -14.79
C HIS A 272 -13.04 14.73 -15.65
N LEU A 273 -14.24 14.19 -15.44
CA LEU A 273 -14.87 13.28 -16.42
C LEU A 273 -16.27 13.75 -16.78
N GLY A 274 -16.32 14.81 -17.58
CA GLY A 274 -17.44 15.02 -18.50
C GLY A 274 -17.21 14.15 -19.73
N MET A 275 -17.84 12.98 -19.76
CA MET A 275 -18.17 12.30 -21.02
C MET A 275 -19.68 12.07 -21.03
N GLU A 276 -20.37 12.96 -21.75
CA GLU A 276 -21.64 12.64 -22.37
C GLU A 276 -21.40 11.53 -23.41
N GLY A 277 -22.22 10.49 -23.38
CA GLY A 277 -22.17 9.38 -24.33
C GLY A 277 -23.37 8.48 -24.15
N GLY A 278 -24.41 8.74 -24.95
CA GLY A 278 -25.73 8.14 -24.86
C GLY A 278 -25.73 6.61 -25.02
N THR A 279 -26.68 5.99 -24.31
CA THR A 279 -27.02 4.58 -24.47
C THR A 279 -28.40 4.50 -25.11
N GLU A 280 -28.44 4.40 -26.44
CA GLU A 280 -29.60 3.84 -27.14
C GLU A 280 -29.52 2.31 -27.02
N LEU A 281 -30.52 1.72 -26.38
CA LEU A 281 -30.72 0.27 -26.29
C LEU A 281 -31.85 -0.09 -27.26
N PRO A 282 -31.64 -0.96 -28.26
CA PRO A 282 -32.74 -1.51 -29.02
C PRO A 282 -33.41 -2.66 -28.25
N VAL A 283 -34.72 -2.51 -28.07
CA VAL A 283 -35.65 -3.58 -27.72
C VAL A 283 -35.92 -4.39 -28.98
N ALA A 284 -35.62 -5.69 -28.96
CA ALA A 284 -36.13 -6.69 -29.90
C ALA A 284 -36.30 -7.99 -29.09
N ALA A 285 -37.51 -8.39 -28.72
CA ALA A 285 -38.58 -8.99 -29.54
C ALA A 285 -38.41 -10.53 -29.65
N ASP A 286 -39.44 -11.21 -29.13
CA ASP A 286 -40.03 -12.48 -29.51
C ASP A 286 -39.13 -13.70 -29.81
N HIS A 287 -39.31 -14.73 -28.98
CA HIS A 287 -39.34 -16.10 -29.47
C HIS A 287 -40.42 -16.90 -28.73
N ASP A 288 -41.53 -17.10 -29.43
CA ASP A 288 -42.44 -18.25 -29.29
C ASP A 288 -41.73 -19.51 -29.81
N ASP A 289 -41.68 -20.56 -28.98
CA ASP A 289 -41.93 -21.99 -29.31
C ASP A 289 -41.68 -22.87 -28.07
#